data_AF-A0A7V9L2K5-F1
#
_entry.id   AF-A0A7V9L2K5-F1
#
_cell.length_a   1.000
_cell.length_b   1.000
_cell.length_c   1.000
_cell.angle_alpha   90.00
_cell.angle_beta   90.00
_cell.angle_gamma   90.00
#
_symmetry.space_group_name_H-M   'P 1'
#
loop_
_entity.id
_entity.type
_entity.pdbx_description
1 polymer ?
#
loop_
_entity_poly.entity_id
_entity_poly.type
_entity_poly.pdbx_seq_one_letter_code
_entity_poly.pdbx_strand_id
1 'polypeptide(L)'
;MRFLVVALCLLFATSSSDAKPRKSQSGRRDRDRQVRPVDVAIHDDAPRTRRRKSRELESTPQSFGMPWNGHLRNPVRLRLVDGAYIRRPYRAFGTRTTVEFTKRAIEETLELHPKAHVLAVGDLSAQFGGPVSDHASHQSGRDVDLGLFYKRKPVGYPNAFLDGTEANLDTPAMWTLINKLTNTATKNGGVWAIFLDYDVQGVIYRWAKRHGVSEAKLGRVFQYPHGRWAGQGLVRHYRNHAHHIHVRFKCTAAETSCR
;
A
#
# COMPACT_ATOMS: atom_id res chain seq x y z
N MET A 1 -55.16 7.88 -1.37
CA MET A 1 -55.92 6.85 -2.12
C MET A 1 -55.94 7.21 -3.60
N ARG A 2 -55.39 6.34 -4.45
CA ARG A 2 -55.95 5.87 -5.74
C ARG A 2 -54.82 5.39 -6.66
N PHE A 3 -54.66 4.07 -6.65
CA PHE A 3 -53.96 3.29 -7.67
C PHE A 3 -54.73 3.35 -8.98
N LEU A 4 -54.03 3.34 -10.12
CA LEU A 4 -54.62 2.91 -11.39
C LEU A 4 -53.66 1.91 -12.05
N VAL A 5 -54.11 0.66 -12.08
CA VAL A 5 -53.57 -0.45 -12.86
C VAL A 5 -54.40 -0.51 -14.13
N VAL A 6 -53.77 -0.60 -15.30
CA VAL A 6 -54.43 -1.02 -16.54
C VAL A 6 -53.57 -2.08 -17.20
N ALA A 7 -54.07 -3.31 -17.18
CA ALA A 7 -53.66 -4.41 -18.05
C ALA A 7 -54.79 -4.65 -19.04
N LEU A 8 -54.47 -4.85 -20.32
CA LEU A 8 -55.42 -5.44 -21.27
C LEU A 8 -54.68 -6.38 -22.23
N CYS A 9 -55.25 -7.59 -22.33
CA CYS A 9 -54.77 -8.75 -23.04
C CYS A 9 -55.01 -8.70 -24.57
N LEU A 10 -54.04 -9.26 -25.30
CA LEU A 10 -54.09 -10.22 -26.42
C LEU A 10 -55.32 -10.30 -27.33
N LEU A 11 -55.05 -10.39 -28.65
CA LEU A 11 -55.73 -11.31 -29.58
C LEU A 11 -54.78 -11.73 -30.74
N PHE A 12 -55.01 -12.94 -31.24
CA PHE A 12 -54.19 -13.81 -32.11
C PHE A 12 -54.60 -13.77 -33.60
N ALA A 13 -53.70 -14.19 -34.50
CA ALA A 13 -53.92 -15.05 -35.70
C ALA A 13 -52.53 -15.35 -36.36
N THR A 14 -51.96 -16.57 -36.38
CA THR A 14 -52.14 -17.76 -37.28
C THR A 14 -52.09 -17.43 -38.78
N SER A 15 -51.18 -17.99 -39.61
CA SER A 15 -51.14 -19.37 -40.15
C SER A 15 -49.76 -19.69 -40.80
N SER A 16 -49.08 -20.83 -40.53
CA SER A 16 -49.04 -22.11 -41.31
C SER A 16 -48.52 -21.99 -42.77
N SER A 17 -47.74 -22.88 -43.40
CA SER A 17 -47.16 -24.21 -43.18
C SER A 17 -46.15 -24.48 -44.33
N ASP A 18 -45.22 -25.44 -44.23
CA ASP A 18 -45.24 -26.65 -45.10
C ASP A 18 -44.00 -27.55 -44.98
N ALA A 19 -44.24 -28.83 -45.31
CA ALA A 19 -43.58 -30.01 -44.83
C ALA A 19 -42.67 -30.72 -45.86
N LYS A 20 -41.82 -31.61 -45.29
CA LYS A 20 -41.00 -32.71 -45.84
C LYS A 20 -41.54 -33.50 -47.04
N PRO A 21 -40.66 -34.33 -47.64
CA PRO A 21 -40.91 -35.78 -47.53
C PRO A 21 -39.67 -36.67 -47.22
N ARG A 22 -39.97 -37.93 -46.84
CA ARG A 22 -39.11 -39.08 -46.50
C ARG A 22 -39.17 -40.15 -47.62
N LYS A 23 -38.14 -41.02 -47.69
CA LYS A 23 -38.13 -42.51 -47.92
C LYS A 23 -36.68 -42.92 -48.30
N SER A 24 -36.14 -44.14 -48.16
CA SER A 24 -36.37 -45.36 -47.37
C SER A 24 -35.18 -46.33 -47.64
N GLN A 25 -34.77 -47.09 -46.62
CA GLN A 25 -34.10 -48.43 -46.60
C GLN A 25 -33.13 -48.90 -47.71
N SER A 26 -31.94 -49.38 -47.31
CA SER A 26 -31.52 -50.81 -47.34
C SER A 26 -30.00 -50.98 -47.12
N GLY A 27 -29.56 -52.14 -46.62
CA GLY A 27 -28.19 -52.64 -46.86
C GLY A 27 -27.33 -52.94 -45.63
N ARG A 28 -27.39 -54.20 -45.16
CA ARG A 28 -26.38 -54.85 -44.31
C ARG A 28 -25.14 -55.15 -45.14
N ARG A 29 -23.93 -54.73 -44.71
CA ARG A 29 -22.63 -55.35 -45.10
C ARG A 29 -21.61 -55.19 -43.97
N ASP A 30 -21.11 -56.32 -43.47
CA ASP A 30 -19.86 -56.44 -42.73
C ASP A 30 -18.69 -55.95 -43.58
N ARG A 31 -17.87 -55.02 -43.07
CA ARG A 31 -16.49 -54.80 -43.51
C ARG A 31 -15.62 -54.27 -42.37
N ASP A 32 -14.60 -55.05 -42.09
CA ASP A 32 -13.25 -54.74 -41.61
C ASP A 32 -13.02 -53.59 -40.63
N ARG A 33 -12.44 -54.01 -39.50
CA ARG A 33 -11.76 -53.22 -38.48
C ARG A 33 -10.54 -52.53 -39.09
N GLN A 34 -10.68 -51.27 -39.46
CA GLN A 34 -9.54 -50.39 -39.74
C GLN A 34 -9.39 -49.37 -38.59
N VAL A 35 -8.36 -49.57 -37.78
CA VAL A 35 -7.98 -48.67 -36.69
C VAL A 35 -7.62 -47.32 -37.31
N ARG A 36 -8.40 -46.29 -36.99
CA ARG A 36 -8.05 -44.89 -37.31
C ARG A 36 -6.85 -44.49 -36.42
N PRO A 37 -5.81 -43.84 -36.96
CA PRO A 37 -4.81 -43.23 -36.11
C PRO A 37 -5.51 -42.18 -35.25
N VAL A 38 -5.34 -42.31 -33.94
CA VAL A 38 -5.76 -41.27 -33.00
C VAL A 38 -4.86 -40.10 -33.31
N ASP A 39 -5.44 -39.00 -33.81
CA ASP A 39 -4.75 -37.71 -33.82
C ASP A 39 -4.44 -37.38 -32.36
N VAL A 40 -3.22 -37.70 -31.94
CA VAL A 40 -2.65 -37.15 -30.73
C VAL A 40 -2.46 -35.68 -31.05
N ALA A 41 -3.48 -34.89 -30.74
CA ALA A 41 -3.31 -33.47 -30.57
C ALA A 41 -2.20 -33.33 -29.52
N ILE A 42 -1.00 -32.99 -29.99
CA ILE A 42 0.04 -32.45 -29.15
C ILE A 42 -0.58 -31.16 -28.62
N HIS A 43 -1.17 -31.25 -27.43
CA HIS A 43 -1.49 -30.08 -26.65
C HIS A 43 -0.16 -29.42 -26.37
N ASP A 44 0.13 -28.34 -27.10
CA ASP A 44 1.18 -27.40 -26.73
C ASP A 44 1.02 -27.08 -25.24
N ASP A 45 1.94 -27.56 -24.42
CA ASP A 45 1.97 -27.38 -22.95
C ASP A 45 2.19 -25.90 -22.53
N ALA A 46 2.10 -24.97 -23.46
CA ALA A 46 2.17 -23.53 -23.22
C ALA A 46 0.78 -22.86 -23.15
N PRO A 47 0.02 -23.07 -22.05
CA PRO A 47 -0.78 -21.93 -21.55
C PRO A 47 -0.94 -21.84 -20.01
N ARG A 48 -0.58 -22.88 -19.22
CA ARG A 48 -0.85 -22.87 -17.76
C ARG A 48 0.10 -21.98 -16.97
N THR A 49 1.39 -21.96 -17.30
CA THR A 49 2.41 -21.19 -16.56
C THR A 49 2.26 -19.68 -16.80
N ARG A 50 2.05 -19.25 -18.06
CA ARG A 50 1.78 -17.83 -18.40
C ARG A 50 0.48 -17.32 -17.77
N ARG A 51 -0.60 -18.13 -17.78
CA ARG A 51 -1.89 -17.78 -17.14
C ARG A 51 -1.80 -17.72 -15.61
N ARG A 52 -0.94 -18.54 -15.00
CA ARG A 52 -0.67 -18.52 -13.55
C ARG A 52 0.18 -17.31 -13.15
N LYS A 53 1.24 -17.01 -13.91
CA LYS A 53 2.08 -15.81 -13.71
C LYS A 53 1.32 -14.50 -13.89
N SER A 54 0.42 -14.42 -14.87
CA SER A 54 -0.46 -13.26 -15.05
C SER A 54 -1.47 -13.09 -13.91
N ARG A 55 -2.12 -14.17 -13.45
CA ARG A 55 -2.98 -14.13 -12.25
C ARG A 55 -2.23 -13.75 -10.96
N GLU A 56 -0.98 -14.18 -10.83
CA GLU A 56 -0.12 -13.83 -9.71
C GLU A 56 0.24 -12.34 -9.75
N LEU A 57 0.65 -11.81 -10.91
CA LEU A 57 0.83 -10.37 -11.12
C LEU A 57 -0.46 -9.57 -10.86
N GLU A 58 -1.62 -10.05 -11.33
CA GLU A 58 -2.92 -9.40 -11.10
C GLU A 58 -3.40 -9.44 -9.65
N SER A 59 -2.86 -10.34 -8.82
CA SER A 59 -3.19 -10.44 -7.38
C SER A 59 -2.15 -9.80 -6.47
N THR A 60 -1.01 -9.36 -7.01
CA THR A 60 -0.01 -8.62 -6.22
C THR A 60 -0.53 -7.22 -5.83
N PRO A 61 -0.26 -6.75 -4.60
CA PRO A 61 -0.46 -5.36 -4.20
C PRO A 61 0.36 -4.41 -5.06
N GLN A 62 -0.26 -3.38 -5.62
CA GLN A 62 0.35 -2.54 -6.64
C GLN A 62 -0.02 -1.05 -6.45
N SER A 63 0.99 -0.20 -6.35
CA SER A 63 0.85 1.25 -6.47
C SER A 63 0.72 1.68 -7.94
N PHE A 64 -0.25 2.53 -8.24
CA PHE A 64 -0.43 3.14 -9.56
C PHE A 64 -0.29 4.66 -9.48
N GLY A 65 0.48 5.23 -10.40
CA GLY A 65 0.67 6.68 -10.53
C GLY A 65 1.54 7.29 -9.45
N MET A 66 1.39 8.60 -9.27
CA MET A 66 2.14 9.42 -8.32
C MET A 66 1.50 9.34 -6.92
N PRO A 67 2.23 9.66 -5.83
CA PRO A 67 1.66 9.67 -4.47
C PRO A 67 0.47 10.62 -4.28
N TRP A 68 0.38 11.67 -5.12
CA TRP A 68 -0.66 12.72 -5.10
C TRP A 68 -1.64 12.66 -6.28
N ASN A 69 -1.50 11.65 -7.14
CA ASN A 69 -2.42 11.39 -8.25
C ASN A 69 -2.30 9.91 -8.62
N GLY A 70 -2.90 9.08 -7.78
CA GLY A 70 -2.67 7.65 -7.81
C GLY A 70 -3.80 6.85 -7.18
N HIS A 71 -3.68 5.53 -7.27
CA HIS A 71 -4.59 4.58 -6.64
C HIS A 71 -3.84 3.31 -6.23
N LEU A 72 -4.52 2.46 -5.47
CA LEU A 72 -3.97 1.23 -4.93
C LEU A 72 -4.83 0.05 -5.38
N ARG A 73 -4.19 -0.98 -5.98
CA ARG A 73 -4.84 -2.24 -6.34
C ARG A 73 -4.35 -3.36 -5.44
N ASN A 74 -5.25 -4.28 -5.08
CA ASN A 74 -4.99 -5.39 -4.15
C ASN A 74 -4.35 -4.92 -2.83
N PRO A 75 -5.00 -3.99 -2.11
CA PRO A 75 -4.40 -3.31 -0.97
C PRO A 75 -4.03 -4.27 0.16
N VAL A 76 -2.93 -3.97 0.85
CA VAL A 76 -2.60 -4.63 2.12
C VAL A 76 -3.02 -3.70 3.25
N ARG A 77 -3.82 -4.22 4.19
CA ARG A 77 -4.17 -3.51 5.42
C ARG A 77 -3.02 -3.65 6.42
N LEU A 78 -2.56 -2.53 6.96
CA LEU A 78 -1.64 -2.52 8.09
C LEU A 78 -2.34 -3.11 9.33
N ARG A 79 -1.69 -4.09 9.95
CA ARG A 79 -2.08 -4.64 11.25
C ARG A 79 -0.94 -4.34 12.22
N LEU A 80 -1.28 -3.77 13.36
CA LEU A 80 -0.31 -3.37 14.36
C LEU A 80 -0.08 -4.44 15.42
N VAL A 81 0.99 -4.22 16.16
CA VAL A 81 1.32 -4.89 17.42
C VAL A 81 0.86 -4.08 18.62
N ASP A 82 0.91 -4.71 19.77
CA ASP A 82 0.80 -4.03 21.07
C ASP A 82 1.82 -2.89 21.16
N GLY A 83 1.40 -1.77 21.75
CA GLY A 83 2.21 -0.57 21.82
C GLY A 83 2.10 0.36 20.60
N ALA A 84 1.26 0.07 19.62
CA ALA A 84 0.92 1.01 18.55
C ALA A 84 -0.60 1.11 18.32
N TYR A 85 -1.08 2.26 17.82
CA TYR A 85 -2.50 2.56 17.65
C TYR A 85 -2.80 3.17 16.27
N ILE A 86 -3.64 2.51 15.45
CA ILE A 86 -4.13 3.07 14.18
C ILE A 86 -5.26 4.05 14.48
N ARG A 87 -5.05 5.34 14.14
CA ARG A 87 -6.05 6.40 14.35
C ARG A 87 -7.28 6.26 13.46
N ARG A 88 -7.09 5.84 12.21
CA ARG A 88 -8.16 5.73 11.20
C ARG A 88 -8.05 4.41 10.42
N PRO A 89 -8.65 3.31 10.90
CA PRO A 89 -8.51 1.99 10.27
C PRO A 89 -8.96 1.90 8.82
N TYR A 90 -9.86 2.80 8.38
CA TYR A 90 -10.31 2.90 6.99
C TYR A 90 -9.29 3.57 6.05
N ARG A 91 -8.21 4.16 6.59
CA ARG A 91 -7.07 4.76 5.86
C ARG A 91 -5.75 4.02 6.13
N ALA A 92 -5.81 2.78 6.62
CA ALA A 92 -4.62 2.01 6.99
C ALA A 92 -4.23 0.99 5.90
N PHE A 93 -4.27 1.40 4.63
CA PHE A 93 -3.97 0.53 3.50
C PHE A 93 -2.76 1.01 2.72
N GLY A 94 -1.94 0.10 2.23
CA GLY A 94 -0.78 0.42 1.40
C GLY A 94 -0.36 -0.75 0.53
N THR A 95 0.76 -0.56 -0.17
CA THR A 95 1.46 -1.65 -0.85
C THR A 95 2.02 -2.62 0.19
N ARG A 96 2.29 -3.86 -0.22
CA ARG A 96 2.92 -4.87 0.66
C ARG A 96 4.18 -4.32 1.32
N THR A 97 5.07 -3.75 0.52
CA THR A 97 6.36 -3.24 0.98
C THR A 97 6.21 -2.08 1.96
N THR A 98 5.30 -1.13 1.69
CA THR A 98 4.99 -0.02 2.61
C THR A 98 4.53 -0.55 3.96
N VAL A 99 3.58 -1.49 3.95
CA VAL A 99 3.04 -2.09 5.19
C VAL A 99 4.12 -2.86 5.95
N GLU A 100 4.90 -3.69 5.28
CA GLU A 100 5.92 -4.53 5.92
C GLU A 100 7.09 -3.72 6.49
N PHE A 101 7.60 -2.73 5.76
CA PHE A 101 8.67 -1.86 6.29
C PHE A 101 8.18 -0.98 7.43
N THR A 102 6.97 -0.43 7.34
CA THR A 102 6.37 0.35 8.42
C THR A 102 6.20 -0.50 9.66
N LYS A 103 5.55 -1.65 9.55
CA LYS A 103 5.30 -2.57 10.66
C LYS A 103 6.61 -2.99 11.33
N ARG A 104 7.60 -3.43 10.56
CA ARG A 104 8.89 -3.86 11.08
C ARG A 104 9.63 -2.73 11.82
N ALA A 105 9.65 -1.52 11.24
CA ALA A 105 10.32 -0.40 11.89
C ALA A 105 9.66 -0.02 13.23
N ILE A 106 8.33 -0.09 13.31
CA ILE A 106 7.59 0.14 14.56
C ILE A 106 7.89 -0.96 15.57
N GLU A 107 7.75 -2.23 15.19
CA GLU A 107 7.98 -3.40 16.06
C GLU A 107 9.39 -3.37 16.66
N GLU A 108 10.41 -3.24 15.83
CA GLU A 108 11.80 -3.21 16.28
C GLU A 108 12.11 -1.97 17.14
N THR A 109 11.36 -0.87 16.97
CA THR A 109 11.51 0.30 17.83
C THR A 109 10.90 0.05 19.21
N LEU A 110 9.69 -0.49 19.26
CA LEU A 110 8.99 -0.77 20.52
C LEU A 110 9.69 -1.87 21.33
N GLU A 111 10.28 -2.86 20.66
CA GLU A 111 11.11 -3.89 21.30
C GLU A 111 12.35 -3.28 21.97
N LEU A 112 13.04 -2.34 21.29
CA LEU A 112 14.22 -1.67 21.83
C LEU A 112 13.88 -0.59 22.87
N HIS A 113 12.64 -0.12 22.90
CA HIS A 113 12.15 0.93 23.80
C HIS A 113 10.87 0.50 24.52
N PRO A 114 10.92 -0.54 25.37
CA PRO A 114 9.71 -1.13 25.98
C PRO A 114 8.97 -0.21 26.95
N LYS A 115 9.60 0.92 27.35
CA LYS A 115 8.99 1.96 28.19
C LYS A 115 8.36 3.10 27.38
N ALA A 116 8.52 3.11 26.06
CA ALA A 116 7.89 4.12 25.21
C ALA A 116 6.37 4.02 25.35
N HIS A 117 5.69 5.16 25.33
CA HIS A 117 4.23 5.14 25.28
C HIS A 117 3.77 4.61 23.92
N VAL A 118 2.48 4.27 23.82
CA VAL A 118 1.84 3.85 22.56
C VAL A 118 2.23 4.76 21.40
N LEU A 119 2.62 4.24 20.24
CA LEU A 119 2.87 5.03 19.03
C LEU A 119 1.58 5.21 18.22
N ALA A 120 1.21 6.44 17.89
CA ALA A 120 0.10 6.71 17.00
C ALA A 120 0.52 6.51 15.54
N VAL A 121 -0.23 5.70 14.81
CA VAL A 121 -0.12 5.54 13.36
C VAL A 121 -1.28 6.29 12.71
N GLY A 122 -0.95 7.27 11.88
CA GLY A 122 -1.88 8.11 11.15
C GLY A 122 -2.35 7.43 9.86
N ASP A 123 -2.46 8.22 8.80
CA ASP A 123 -2.98 7.74 7.54
C ASP A 123 -1.89 7.05 6.72
N LEU A 124 -2.25 5.92 6.11
CA LEU A 124 -1.63 5.43 4.88
C LEU A 124 -2.54 5.91 3.74
N SER A 125 -3.01 5.01 2.87
CA SER A 125 -4.04 5.32 1.87
C SER A 125 -5.42 4.81 2.27
N ALA A 126 -6.46 5.34 1.63
CA ALA A 126 -7.77 4.68 1.60
C ALA A 126 -7.66 3.28 0.97
N GLN A 127 -8.65 2.41 1.17
CA GLN A 127 -8.58 1.01 0.74
C GLN A 127 -8.15 0.83 -0.72
N PHE A 128 -8.62 1.66 -1.64
CA PHE A 128 -8.22 1.60 -3.06
C PHE A 128 -7.40 2.80 -3.51
N GLY A 129 -6.80 3.52 -2.56
CA GLY A 129 -6.07 4.75 -2.84
C GLY A 129 -7.01 5.91 -3.25
N GLY A 130 -6.50 6.80 -4.10
CA GLY A 130 -7.20 8.02 -4.52
C GLY A 130 -7.13 9.14 -3.49
N PRO A 131 -7.78 10.29 -3.76
CA PRO A 131 -7.76 11.45 -2.88
C PRO A 131 -8.18 11.11 -1.44
N VAL A 132 -7.40 11.59 -0.48
CA VAL A 132 -7.66 11.44 0.96
C VAL A 132 -7.89 12.82 1.55
N SER A 133 -8.99 13.03 2.30
CA SER A 133 -9.26 14.35 2.88
C SER A 133 -8.11 14.83 3.76
N ASP A 134 -7.84 16.13 3.69
CA ASP A 134 -6.80 16.84 4.45
C ASP A 134 -5.37 16.50 4.04
N HIS A 135 -5.18 15.74 2.94
CA HIS A 135 -3.87 15.31 2.44
C HIS A 135 -3.65 15.69 0.98
N ALA A 136 -2.45 16.20 0.68
CA ALA A 136 -2.01 16.43 -0.69
C ALA A 136 -1.47 15.15 -1.37
N SER A 137 -1.20 14.08 -0.61
CA SER A 137 -0.70 12.79 -1.13
C SER A 137 -1.44 11.60 -0.52
N HIS A 138 -0.78 10.50 -0.19
CA HIS A 138 -1.40 9.28 0.35
C HIS A 138 -2.30 8.52 -0.63
N GLN A 139 -2.28 8.85 -1.92
CA GLN A 139 -3.23 8.29 -2.87
C GLN A 139 -2.81 6.92 -3.43
N SER A 140 -1.51 6.62 -3.45
CA SER A 140 -0.98 5.42 -4.12
C SER A 140 -0.54 4.30 -3.17
N GLY A 141 -0.84 4.41 -1.87
CA GLY A 141 -0.45 3.40 -0.87
C GLY A 141 1.05 3.34 -0.54
N ARG A 142 1.79 4.43 -0.80
CA ARG A 142 3.25 4.56 -0.56
C ARG A 142 3.64 5.59 0.49
N ASP A 143 2.65 6.16 1.17
CA ASP A 143 2.87 7.13 2.23
C ASP A 143 2.33 6.58 3.56
N VAL A 144 2.94 6.99 4.67
CA VAL A 144 2.43 6.75 6.02
C VAL A 144 2.77 7.91 6.95
N ASP A 145 1.81 8.34 7.74
CA ASP A 145 2.04 9.25 8.86
C ASP A 145 2.29 8.47 10.15
N LEU A 146 3.39 8.79 10.84
CA LEU A 146 3.67 8.26 12.17
C LEU A 146 3.82 9.41 13.15
N GLY A 147 3.11 9.31 14.28
CA GLY A 147 3.27 10.26 15.37
C GLY A 147 4.69 10.23 15.94
N LEU A 148 5.00 11.21 16.78
CA LEU A 148 6.27 11.25 17.48
C LEU A 148 6.20 10.43 18.78
N PHE A 149 7.36 9.99 19.26
CA PHE A 149 7.55 9.53 20.63
C PHE A 149 7.89 10.72 21.52
N TYR A 150 7.26 10.77 22.68
CA TYR A 150 7.44 11.79 23.70
C TYR A 150 7.90 11.15 25.01
N LYS A 151 8.64 11.91 25.83
CA LYS A 151 9.11 11.45 27.14
C LYS A 151 7.97 11.00 28.06
N ARG A 152 6.78 11.58 27.88
CA ARG A 152 5.53 11.22 28.55
C ARG A 152 4.39 11.33 27.54
N LYS A 153 3.42 10.41 27.58
CA LYS A 153 2.26 10.44 26.68
C LYS A 153 1.49 11.76 26.86
N PRO A 154 1.37 12.60 25.81
CA PRO A 154 0.62 13.85 25.91
C PRO A 154 -0.88 13.61 26.07
N VAL A 155 -1.59 14.60 26.63
CA VAL A 155 -3.06 14.63 26.63
C VAL A 155 -3.58 14.61 25.18
N GLY A 156 -4.62 13.83 24.92
CA GLY A 156 -5.19 13.68 23.57
C GLY A 156 -4.45 12.68 22.66
N TYR A 157 -3.25 12.24 23.02
CA TYR A 157 -2.54 11.18 22.30
C TYR A 157 -3.07 9.78 22.69
N PRO A 158 -3.27 8.84 21.75
CA PRO A 158 -2.87 8.83 20.33
C PRO A 158 -3.90 9.38 19.33
N ASN A 159 -5.00 9.99 19.78
CA ASN A 159 -6.06 10.48 18.88
C ASN A 159 -5.64 11.73 18.10
N ALA A 160 -4.68 12.50 18.61
CA ALA A 160 -4.05 13.65 17.95
C ALA A 160 -2.54 13.49 17.84
N PHE A 161 -1.95 14.20 16.89
CA PHE A 161 -0.50 14.43 16.81
C PHE A 161 -0.18 15.76 17.49
N LEU A 162 0.93 15.82 18.22
CA LEU A 162 1.35 16.99 19.01
C LEU A 162 2.76 17.44 18.60
N ASP A 163 3.05 18.74 18.63
CA ASP A 163 4.35 19.23 18.20
C ASP A 163 5.50 18.65 19.04
N GLY A 164 6.54 18.22 18.35
CA GLY A 164 7.79 17.78 18.95
C GLY A 164 8.65 18.97 19.33
N THR A 165 9.18 18.97 20.54
CA THR A 165 10.11 19.99 21.05
C THR A 165 11.25 19.31 21.80
N GLU A 166 12.35 20.02 22.02
CA GLU A 166 13.45 19.52 22.85
C GLU A 166 13.01 19.15 24.28
N ALA A 167 11.99 19.84 24.79
CA ALA A 167 11.42 19.59 26.10
C ALA A 167 10.64 18.26 26.16
N ASN A 168 9.88 17.91 25.13
CA ASN A 168 8.94 16.79 25.18
C ASN A 168 9.36 15.53 24.42
N LEU A 169 10.27 15.61 23.45
CA LEU A 169 10.55 14.49 22.54
C LEU A 169 11.33 13.36 23.24
N ASP A 170 10.88 12.11 23.05
CA ASP A 170 11.71 10.93 23.35
C ASP A 170 12.64 10.69 22.17
N THR A 171 13.77 11.38 22.21
CA THR A 171 14.75 11.37 21.14
C THR A 171 15.42 10.00 20.92
N PRO A 172 15.75 9.20 21.96
CA PRO A 172 16.20 7.83 21.76
C PRO A 172 15.23 6.98 20.91
N ALA A 173 13.94 6.99 21.25
CA ALA A 173 12.92 6.23 20.51
C ALA A 173 12.73 6.78 19.09
N MET A 174 12.67 8.10 18.94
CA MET A 174 12.56 8.74 17.63
C MET A 174 13.75 8.46 16.71
N TRP A 175 14.98 8.50 17.24
CA TRP A 175 16.16 8.14 16.48
C TRP A 175 16.11 6.68 16.01
N THR A 176 15.73 5.75 16.89
CA THR A 176 15.58 4.33 16.51
C THR A 176 14.59 4.19 15.36
N LEU A 177 13.39 4.77 15.46
CA LEU A 177 12.37 4.69 14.41
C LEU A 177 12.89 5.23 13.07
N ILE A 178 13.45 6.44 13.06
CA ILE A 178 13.99 7.08 11.85
C ILE A 178 15.15 6.27 11.26
N ASN A 179 16.06 5.79 12.10
CA ASN A 179 17.20 4.99 11.66
C ASN A 179 16.74 3.66 11.06
N LYS A 180 15.76 2.97 11.65
CA LYS A 180 15.18 1.73 11.09
C LYS A 180 14.53 1.97 9.74
N LEU A 181 13.73 3.03 9.60
CA LEU A 181 13.10 3.44 8.34
C LEU A 181 14.15 3.77 7.27
N THR A 182 15.11 4.64 7.57
CA THR A 182 16.14 5.06 6.61
C THR A 182 17.10 3.95 6.21
N ASN A 183 17.35 2.95 7.05
CA ASN A 183 18.13 1.76 6.67
C ASN A 183 17.46 0.92 5.57
N THR A 184 16.16 1.11 5.32
CA THR A 184 15.48 0.49 4.18
C THR A 184 15.78 1.19 2.85
N ALA A 185 16.37 2.38 2.82
CA ALA A 185 16.46 3.22 1.62
C ALA A 185 17.20 2.56 0.44
N THR A 186 18.10 1.60 0.70
CA THR A 186 18.81 0.84 -0.34
C THR A 186 18.05 -0.42 -0.79
N LYS A 187 16.94 -0.76 -0.14
CA LYS A 187 16.10 -1.91 -0.47
C LYS A 187 15.10 -1.57 -1.58
N ASN A 188 14.65 -2.59 -2.29
CA ASN A 188 13.57 -2.49 -3.26
C ASN A 188 12.28 -1.98 -2.58
N GLY A 189 11.72 -0.86 -3.04
CA GLY A 189 10.58 -0.19 -2.40
C GLY A 189 10.89 0.46 -1.04
N GLY A 190 12.16 0.64 -0.69
CA GLY A 190 12.60 1.29 0.55
C GLY A 190 12.17 2.74 0.69
N VAL A 191 12.50 3.37 1.81
CA VAL A 191 12.23 4.80 2.04
C VAL A 191 12.85 5.66 0.94
N TRP A 192 12.03 6.54 0.37
CA TRP A 192 12.43 7.60 -0.55
C TRP A 192 12.72 8.90 0.20
N ALA A 193 11.82 9.29 1.11
CA ALA A 193 12.00 10.44 1.99
C ALA A 193 11.18 10.29 3.26
N ILE A 194 11.54 11.05 4.29
CA ILE A 194 10.77 11.28 5.49
C ILE A 194 10.60 12.79 5.62
N PHE A 195 9.38 13.31 5.69
CA PHE A 195 9.15 14.72 5.93
C PHE A 195 8.95 14.98 7.42
N LEU A 196 9.73 15.92 7.95
CA LEU A 196 9.76 16.28 9.36
C LEU A 196 10.19 17.73 9.50
N ASP A 197 9.58 18.50 10.40
CA ASP A 197 9.98 19.88 10.63
C ASP A 197 11.49 20.00 10.96
N TYR A 198 12.12 21.05 10.46
CA TYR A 198 13.57 21.23 10.51
C TYR A 198 14.09 21.38 11.93
N ASP A 199 13.33 22.01 12.82
CA ASP A 199 13.77 22.20 14.22
C ASP A 199 13.67 20.88 14.99
N VAL A 200 12.64 20.07 14.70
CA VAL A 200 12.50 18.72 15.24
C VAL A 200 13.64 17.81 14.75
N GLN A 201 14.02 17.90 13.47
CA GLN A 201 15.23 17.23 12.97
C GLN A 201 16.46 17.61 13.79
N GLY A 202 16.63 18.90 14.09
CA GLY A 202 17.76 19.41 14.88
C GLY A 202 17.83 18.81 16.28
N VAL A 203 16.68 18.67 16.97
CA VAL A 203 16.61 18.01 18.29
C VAL A 203 17.13 16.57 18.20
N ILE A 204 16.68 15.81 17.20
CA ILE A 204 17.06 14.41 17.02
C ILE A 204 18.52 14.27 16.60
N TYR A 205 18.95 15.07 15.63
CA TYR A 205 20.32 15.13 15.14
C TYR A 205 21.31 15.38 16.28
N ARG A 206 21.06 16.43 17.10
CA ARG A 206 21.98 16.81 18.18
C ARG A 206 22.10 15.71 19.23
N TRP A 207 21.00 15.06 19.59
CA TRP A 207 21.03 13.91 20.49
C TRP A 207 21.84 12.77 19.87
N ALA A 208 21.55 12.37 18.63
CA ALA A 208 22.22 11.25 17.95
C ALA A 208 23.73 11.49 17.83
N LYS A 209 24.14 12.72 17.47
CA LYS A 209 25.55 13.13 17.43
C LYS A 209 26.23 12.99 18.80
N ARG A 210 25.58 13.47 19.87
CA ARG A 210 26.10 13.32 21.25
C ARG A 210 26.21 11.86 21.69
N HIS A 211 25.43 10.97 21.09
CA HIS A 211 25.44 9.53 21.38
C HIS A 211 26.25 8.71 20.36
N GLY A 212 27.23 9.35 19.71
CA GLY A 212 28.25 8.66 18.91
C GLY A 212 27.86 8.32 17.48
N VAL A 213 26.70 8.79 16.98
CA VAL A 213 26.37 8.62 15.55
C VAL A 213 27.27 9.52 14.72
N SER A 214 28.00 8.92 13.77
CA SER A 214 28.95 9.66 12.93
C SER A 214 28.26 10.72 12.07
N GLU A 215 28.93 11.85 11.85
CA GLU A 215 28.41 12.93 11.01
C GLU A 215 28.12 12.47 9.59
N ALA A 216 28.93 11.56 9.04
CA ALA A 216 28.69 10.96 7.74
C ALA A 216 27.35 10.19 7.69
N LYS A 217 26.99 9.47 8.76
CA LYS A 217 25.67 8.82 8.85
C LYS A 217 24.57 9.84 9.03
N LEU A 218 24.77 10.85 9.88
CA LEU A 218 23.79 11.91 10.11
C LEU A 218 23.50 12.71 8.84
N GLY A 219 24.50 13.05 8.02
CA GLY A 219 24.31 13.77 6.76
C GLY A 219 23.62 12.94 5.67
N ARG A 220 23.65 11.60 5.76
CA ARG A 220 22.81 10.73 4.92
C ARG A 220 21.37 10.69 5.41
N VAL A 221 21.15 10.76 6.73
CA VAL A 221 19.82 10.67 7.33
C VAL A 221 19.10 12.01 7.28
N PHE A 222 19.68 13.08 7.79
CA PHE A 222 19.02 14.37 7.99
C PHE A 222 19.49 15.45 7.01
N GLN A 223 18.56 16.32 6.63
CA GLN A 223 18.84 17.59 5.96
C GLN A 223 19.49 18.60 6.92
N TYR A 224 19.07 18.62 8.19
CA TYR A 224 19.77 19.39 9.24
C TYR A 224 21.22 18.91 9.40
N PRO A 225 22.23 19.80 9.54
CA PRO A 225 22.15 21.25 9.76
C PRO A 225 22.28 22.11 8.48
N HIS A 226 22.12 21.54 7.28
CA HIS A 226 22.46 22.22 6.02
C HIS A 226 21.46 23.31 5.58
N GLY A 227 20.40 23.55 6.35
CA GLY A 227 19.36 24.55 6.07
C GLY A 227 18.06 23.94 5.55
N ARG A 228 16.95 24.66 5.71
CA ARG A 228 15.59 24.20 5.32
C ARG A 228 15.42 23.95 3.82
N TRP A 229 16.30 24.53 3.00
CA TRP A 229 16.27 24.46 1.54
C TRP A 229 17.32 23.50 0.96
N ALA A 230 18.10 22.85 1.81
CA ALA A 230 19.12 21.90 1.40
C ALA A 230 18.49 20.64 0.78
N GLY A 231 19.04 20.11 -0.32
CA GLY A 231 18.52 18.90 -0.97
C GLY A 231 19.01 17.58 -0.34
N GLN A 232 19.91 17.66 0.63
CA GLN A 232 20.60 16.53 1.24
C GLN A 232 19.74 15.83 2.32
N GLY A 233 20.05 14.56 2.59
CA GLY A 233 19.35 13.75 3.60
C GLY A 233 18.06 13.10 3.10
N LEU A 234 17.69 12.00 3.76
CA LEU A 234 16.40 11.32 3.57
C LEU A 234 15.28 12.00 4.37
N VAL A 235 15.59 12.52 5.55
CA VAL A 235 14.70 13.30 6.40
C VAL A 235 14.81 14.76 5.99
N ARG A 236 13.71 15.32 5.50
CA ARG A 236 13.65 16.63 4.83
C ARG A 236 12.56 17.50 5.44
N HIS A 237 12.80 18.80 5.46
CA HIS A 237 11.83 19.76 5.94
C HIS A 237 10.62 19.83 5.00
N TYR A 238 9.43 19.82 5.60
CA TYR A 238 8.20 20.23 4.97
C TYR A 238 7.31 20.92 6.01
N ARG A 239 6.54 21.94 5.58
CA ARG A 239 5.66 22.70 6.48
C ARG A 239 4.61 21.78 7.11
N ASN A 240 4.17 22.10 8.33
CA ASN A 240 3.15 21.34 9.09
C ASN A 240 3.55 19.92 9.51
N HIS A 241 4.86 19.62 9.57
CA HIS A 241 5.39 18.31 10.02
C HIS A 241 6.12 18.42 11.36
N ALA A 242 5.71 19.33 12.24
CA ALA A 242 6.28 19.44 13.59
C ALA A 242 5.76 18.37 14.56
N HIS A 243 4.60 17.77 14.25
CA HIS A 243 3.91 16.83 15.14
C HIS A 243 3.90 15.36 14.68
N HIS A 244 4.47 15.07 13.52
CA HIS A 244 4.54 13.72 12.95
C HIS A 244 5.66 13.63 11.91
N ILE A 245 6.05 12.41 11.58
CA ILE A 245 6.81 12.13 10.36
C ILE A 245 5.87 11.63 9.28
N HIS A 246 6.00 12.17 8.07
CA HIS A 246 5.40 11.61 6.85
C HIS A 246 6.47 10.79 6.15
N VAL A 247 6.31 9.49 6.03
CA VAL A 247 7.27 8.60 5.36
C VAL A 247 6.75 8.26 3.97
N ARG A 248 7.58 8.47 2.95
CA ARG A 248 7.30 8.07 1.56
C ARG A 248 8.23 6.95 1.12
N PHE A 249 7.67 5.93 0.49
CA PHE A 249 8.38 4.77 -0.04
C PHE A 249 8.56 4.86 -1.56
N LYS A 250 9.66 4.26 -2.05
CA LYS A 250 9.95 4.10 -3.48
C LYS A 250 8.97 3.12 -4.11
N CYS A 251 8.80 3.22 -5.42
CA CYS A 251 8.22 2.12 -6.20
C CYS A 251 9.11 0.88 -6.08
N THR A 252 8.50 -0.30 -6.06
CA THR A 252 9.25 -1.54 -6.24
C THR A 252 9.45 -1.84 -7.72
N ALA A 253 10.46 -2.64 -8.05
CA ALA A 253 10.69 -3.11 -9.43
C ALA A 253 9.51 -3.89 -10.03
N ALA A 254 8.62 -4.44 -9.20
CA ALA A 254 7.43 -5.17 -9.63
C ALA A 254 6.22 -4.25 -9.91
N GLU A 255 6.29 -2.97 -9.54
CA GLU A 255 5.22 -2.00 -9.70
C GLU A 255 5.44 -1.13 -10.94
N THR A 256 5.22 -1.72 -12.11
CA THR A 256 5.51 -1.08 -13.41
C THR A 256 4.69 0.17 -13.70
N SER A 257 3.55 0.34 -13.01
CA SER A 257 2.67 1.51 -13.14
C SER A 257 2.87 2.57 -12.06
N CYS A 258 3.79 2.34 -11.13
CA CYS A 258 4.15 3.29 -10.08
C CYS A 258 5.08 4.38 -10.65
N ARG A 259 4.89 5.63 -10.22
CA ARG A 259 5.66 6.79 -10.69
C ARG A 259 6.20 7.65 -9.56
#